data_AF-G9ZPS5-F1
#
_entry.id   AF-G9ZPS5-F1
#
_cell.length_a   1.000
_cell.length_b   1.000
_cell.length_c   1.000
_cell.angle_alpha   90.00
_cell.angle_beta   90.00
_cell.angle_gamma   90.00
#
_symmetry.space_group_name_H-M   'P 1'
#
loop_
_entity.id
_entity.type
_entity.pdbx_description
1 polymer ?
#
loop_
_entity_poly.entity_id
_entity_poly.type
_entity_poly.pdbx_seq_one_letter_code
_entity_poly.pdbx_strand_id
1 'polypeptide(L)'
;MNFKRIEIIFLVTFIAIDIFLFGMFEQNMSMQTENVSQGDSDSKIVKEMKDDQINVGSLSNKTSFAYYLSGTQNDTLRSQMGQLLNQTPHYVGHELDSEFKEPVTVSQNNPQSSIAKLMDNPTFVLYGDQYAYSKDLSTAKSIVFVQKAMNGLIYSTEAQVRFNLNANHQIVSYTQS
;
A
#
# COMPACT_ATOMS: atom_id res chain seq x y z
N MET A 1 -34.18 16.72 -74.45
CA MET A 1 -34.07 16.15 -73.09
C MET A 1 -34.62 17.16 -72.09
N ASN A 2 -35.46 16.73 -71.15
CA ASN A 2 -36.14 17.65 -70.23
C ASN A 2 -35.20 18.09 -69.10
N PHE A 3 -34.44 19.17 -69.33
CA PHE A 3 -33.48 19.74 -68.39
C PHE A 3 -34.11 20.09 -67.03
N LYS A 4 -35.37 20.55 -67.04
CA LYS A 4 -36.14 20.80 -65.80
C LYS A 4 -36.42 19.54 -64.97
N ARG A 5 -36.52 18.36 -65.60
CA ARG A 5 -36.75 17.11 -64.87
C ARG A 5 -35.49 16.63 -64.17
N ILE A 6 -34.32 16.78 -64.78
CA ILE A 6 -33.06 16.38 -64.15
C ILE A 6 -32.69 17.34 -63.00
N GLU A 7 -33.01 18.63 -63.11
CA GLU A 7 -32.78 19.64 -62.07
C GLU A 7 -33.59 19.37 -60.79
N ILE A 8 -34.87 19.00 -60.92
CA ILE A 8 -35.73 18.67 -59.77
C ILE A 8 -35.25 17.40 -59.07
N ILE A 9 -34.83 16.38 -59.82
CA ILE A 9 -34.32 15.13 -59.24
C ILE A 9 -33.02 15.41 -58.46
N PHE A 10 -32.14 16.26 -58.99
CA PHE A 10 -30.91 16.66 -58.33
C PHE A 10 -31.18 17.39 -57.01
N LEU A 11 -32.11 18.36 -57.01
CA LEU A 11 -32.47 19.13 -55.82
C LEU A 11 -33.09 18.25 -54.71
N VAL A 12 -33.99 17.34 -55.07
CA VAL A 12 -34.61 16.41 -54.10
C VAL A 12 -33.56 15.47 -53.50
N THR A 13 -32.62 14.99 -54.32
CA THR A 13 -31.54 14.10 -53.85
C THR A 13 -30.61 14.84 -52.90
N PHE A 14 -30.28 16.10 -53.18
CA PHE A 14 -29.42 16.92 -52.33
C PHE A 14 -30.05 17.14 -50.94
N ILE A 15 -31.34 17.49 -50.89
CA ILE A 15 -32.08 17.66 -49.63
C ILE A 15 -32.14 16.37 -48.82
N ALA A 16 -32.34 15.22 -49.48
CA ALA A 16 -32.35 13.93 -48.80
C ALA A 16 -30.97 13.59 -48.18
N ILE A 17 -29.88 13.91 -48.87
CA ILE A 17 -28.52 13.75 -48.37
C ILE A 17 -28.25 14.71 -47.22
N ASP A 18 -28.70 15.96 -47.28
CA ASP A 18 -28.53 16.95 -46.21
C ASP A 18 -29.25 16.53 -44.91
N ILE A 19 -30.48 16.00 -45.01
CA ILE A 19 -31.23 15.48 -43.86
C ILE A 19 -30.52 14.24 -43.28
N PHE A 20 -30.03 13.34 -44.13
CA PHE A 20 -29.27 12.17 -43.70
C PHE A 20 -27.96 12.59 -42.99
N LEU A 21 -27.24 13.56 -43.53
CA LEU A 21 -26.03 14.13 -42.93
C LEU A 21 -26.33 14.81 -41.59
N PHE A 22 -27.44 15.55 -41.48
CA PHE A 22 -27.85 16.18 -40.23
C PHE A 22 -28.20 15.15 -39.16
N GLY A 23 -28.94 14.10 -39.52
CA GLY A 23 -29.22 12.98 -38.61
C GLY A 23 -27.96 12.25 -38.15
N MET A 24 -27.01 12.00 -39.06
CA MET A 24 -25.70 11.46 -38.70
C MET A 24 -24.86 12.43 -37.88
N PHE A 25 -24.98 13.74 -38.08
CA PHE A 25 -24.23 14.74 -37.33
C PHE A 25 -24.64 14.75 -35.86
N GLU A 26 -25.94 14.76 -35.56
CA GLU A 26 -26.48 14.63 -34.20
C GLU A 26 -26.05 13.30 -33.55
N GLN A 27 -26.11 12.19 -34.30
CA GLN A 27 -25.73 10.88 -33.79
C GLN A 27 -24.22 10.72 -33.56
N ASN A 28 -23.38 11.34 -34.40
CA ASN A 28 -21.92 11.29 -34.24
C ASN A 28 -21.40 12.29 -33.21
N MET A 29 -22.09 13.40 -32.96
CA MET A 29 -21.72 14.35 -31.89
C MET A 29 -21.93 13.73 -30.49
N SER A 30 -22.91 12.81 -30.36
CA SER A 30 -23.07 11.99 -29.14
C SER A 30 -21.98 10.93 -28.97
N MET A 31 -21.25 10.57 -30.04
CA MET A 31 -20.20 9.53 -30.05
C MET A 31 -18.78 10.11 -30.07
N GLN A 32 -18.59 11.35 -30.56
CA GLN A 32 -17.29 12.05 -30.60
C GLN A 32 -17.03 12.96 -29.39
N THR A 33 -17.98 13.05 -28.45
CA THR A 33 -17.73 13.66 -27.12
C THR A 33 -17.19 12.63 -26.12
N GLU A 34 -16.38 11.68 -26.59
CA GLU A 34 -15.33 11.10 -25.74
C GLU A 34 -14.02 11.87 -25.97
N ASN A 35 -14.08 13.20 -25.88
CA ASN A 35 -12.93 13.91 -25.33
C ASN A 35 -12.80 13.38 -23.91
N VAL A 36 -11.85 12.46 -23.72
CA VAL A 36 -11.44 11.91 -22.43
C VAL A 36 -10.88 13.07 -21.60
N SER A 37 -11.80 13.88 -21.09
CA SER A 37 -11.61 14.65 -19.89
C SER A 37 -11.15 13.65 -18.86
N GLN A 38 -9.99 13.91 -18.26
CA GLN A 38 -9.38 13.12 -17.20
C GLN A 38 -10.33 12.86 -16.01
N GLY A 39 -11.48 13.52 -15.94
CA GLY A 39 -12.55 13.23 -14.97
C GLY A 39 -13.48 12.06 -15.32
N ASP A 40 -13.50 11.57 -16.57
CA ASP A 40 -14.39 10.47 -16.99
C ASP A 40 -13.78 9.08 -16.70
N SER A 41 -12.45 8.96 -16.77
CA SER A 41 -11.73 7.69 -16.54
C SER A 41 -11.88 7.14 -15.13
N ASP A 42 -11.81 7.98 -14.10
CA ASP A 42 -11.98 7.54 -12.70
C ASP A 42 -13.40 7.02 -12.45
N SER A 43 -14.39 7.65 -13.07
CA SER A 43 -15.79 7.24 -12.98
C SER A 43 -16.05 5.91 -13.69
N LYS A 44 -15.38 5.69 -14.83
CA LYS A 44 -15.40 4.42 -15.57
C LYS A 44 -14.77 3.30 -14.75
N ILE A 45 -13.60 3.52 -14.13
CA ILE A 45 -12.94 2.53 -13.25
C ILE A 45 -13.83 2.17 -12.06
N VAL A 46 -14.40 3.16 -11.36
CA VAL A 46 -15.29 2.90 -10.21
C VAL A 46 -16.54 2.12 -10.63
N LYS A 47 -17.05 2.34 -11.85
CA LYS A 47 -18.16 1.59 -12.41
C LYS A 47 -17.77 0.14 -12.71
N GLU A 48 -16.64 -0.08 -13.38
CA GLU A 48 -16.10 -1.42 -13.66
C GLU A 48 -15.85 -2.20 -12.36
N MET A 49 -15.28 -1.56 -11.34
CA MET A 49 -15.11 -2.18 -10.01
C MET A 49 -16.44 -2.63 -9.41
N LYS A 50 -17.52 -1.84 -9.55
CA LYS A 50 -18.86 -2.22 -9.07
C LYS A 50 -19.45 -3.37 -9.88
N ASP A 51 -19.26 -3.37 -11.20
CA ASP A 51 -19.72 -4.43 -12.09
C ASP A 51 -19.01 -5.76 -11.76
N ASP A 52 -17.72 -5.71 -11.37
CA ASP A 52 -16.93 -6.82 -10.85
C ASP A 52 -17.21 -7.16 -9.37
N GLN A 53 -18.25 -6.57 -8.77
CA GLN A 53 -18.66 -6.77 -7.38
C GLN A 53 -17.61 -6.37 -6.34
N ILE A 54 -16.66 -5.51 -6.71
CA ILE A 54 -15.66 -4.92 -5.82
C ILE A 54 -16.28 -3.68 -5.15
N ASN A 55 -16.66 -3.82 -3.89
CA ASN A 55 -17.16 -2.71 -3.08
C ASN A 55 -16.01 -1.95 -2.44
N VAL A 56 -15.87 -0.67 -2.81
CA VAL A 56 -14.96 0.27 -2.13
C VAL A 56 -15.74 1.23 -1.24
N GLY A 57 -15.16 1.58 -0.09
CA GLY A 57 -15.70 2.60 0.80
C GLY A 57 -15.56 4.02 0.20
N SER A 58 -15.85 5.04 1.01
CA SER A 58 -15.59 6.43 0.62
C SER A 58 -14.09 6.69 0.49
N LEU A 59 -13.62 6.90 -0.75
CA LEU A 59 -12.24 7.29 -1.02
C LEU A 59 -12.10 8.83 -0.98
N SER A 60 -10.94 9.30 -0.56
CA SER A 60 -10.64 10.74 -0.52
C SER A 60 -10.24 11.23 -1.91
N ASN A 61 -10.87 12.31 -2.38
CA ASN A 61 -10.50 12.99 -3.63
C ASN A 61 -9.46 14.10 -3.43
N LYS A 62 -8.78 14.12 -2.27
CA LYS A 62 -7.80 15.15 -1.93
C LYS A 62 -6.41 14.75 -2.42
N THR A 63 -5.78 15.63 -3.19
CA THR A 63 -4.36 15.53 -3.51
C THR A 63 -3.52 15.87 -2.28
N SER A 64 -2.62 14.96 -1.90
CA SER A 64 -1.65 15.17 -0.81
C SER A 64 -0.23 15.24 -1.36
N PHE A 65 0.59 16.12 -0.78
CA PHE A 65 2.03 16.13 -1.02
C PHE A 65 2.72 15.27 0.03
N ALA A 66 3.66 14.44 -0.41
CA ALA A 66 4.49 13.60 0.44
C ALA A 66 5.96 13.77 0.07
N TYR A 67 6.83 13.48 1.02
CA TYR A 67 8.28 13.47 0.80
C TYR A 67 8.72 12.09 0.37
N TYR A 68 9.68 12.02 -0.56
CA TYR A 68 10.42 10.81 -0.80
C TYR A 68 11.45 10.64 0.33
N LEU A 69 11.43 9.48 0.97
CA LEU A 69 12.38 9.11 2.01
C LEU A 69 13.32 8.04 1.49
N SER A 70 14.59 8.20 1.80
CA SER A 70 15.62 7.20 1.55
C SER A 70 16.38 6.95 2.85
N GLY A 71 16.52 5.69 3.20
CA GLY A 71 17.38 5.24 4.29
C GLY A 71 18.62 4.56 3.75
N THR A 72 19.72 4.67 4.48
CA THR A 72 20.93 3.89 4.23
C THR A 72 21.07 2.84 5.33
N GLN A 73 21.27 1.59 4.95
CA GLN A 73 21.66 0.56 5.91
C GLN A 73 23.01 0.92 6.52
N ASN A 74 23.15 0.69 7.82
CA ASN A 74 24.39 0.95 8.55
C ASN A 74 24.71 -0.23 9.46
N ASP A 75 25.96 -0.33 9.90
CA ASP A 75 26.42 -1.41 10.78
C ASP A 75 26.24 -1.08 12.28
N THR A 76 25.30 -0.19 12.62
CA THR A 76 25.09 0.22 14.01
C THR A 76 24.65 -0.97 14.87
N LEU A 77 23.73 -1.80 14.37
CA LEU A 77 23.29 -3.02 15.05
C LEU A 77 24.47 -3.94 15.36
N ARG A 78 25.36 -4.14 14.38
CA ARG A 78 26.60 -4.93 14.54
C ARG A 78 27.51 -4.35 15.62
N SER A 79 27.65 -3.04 15.67
CA SER A 79 28.54 -2.37 16.63
C SER A 79 28.00 -2.40 18.06
N GLN A 80 26.69 -2.40 18.24
CA GLN A 80 26.02 -2.29 19.54
C GLN A 80 25.53 -3.63 20.09
N MET A 81 25.50 -4.71 19.29
CA MET A 81 24.99 -6.02 19.72
C MET A 81 25.69 -6.59 20.97
N GLY A 82 26.90 -6.13 21.31
CA GLY A 82 27.58 -6.53 22.55
C GLY A 82 26.92 -6.04 23.85
N GLN A 83 25.97 -5.11 23.77
CA GLN A 83 25.20 -4.62 24.93
C GLN A 83 24.02 -5.51 25.28
N LEU A 84 23.68 -6.43 24.39
CA LEU A 84 22.55 -7.33 24.53
C LEU A 84 22.83 -8.40 25.59
N LEU A 85 21.91 -8.54 26.53
CA LEU A 85 22.06 -9.47 27.66
C LEU A 85 21.12 -10.67 27.51
N ASN A 86 21.55 -11.81 28.06
CA ASN A 86 20.80 -13.07 28.06
C ASN A 86 20.40 -13.60 26.66
N GLN A 87 21.22 -13.32 25.65
CA GLN A 87 20.95 -13.73 24.28
C GLN A 87 22.24 -14.01 23.50
N THR A 88 22.10 -14.61 22.33
CA THR A 88 23.19 -14.97 21.42
C THR A 88 22.99 -14.27 20.08
N PRO A 89 23.38 -12.99 19.97
CA PRO A 89 23.18 -12.22 18.76
C PRO A 89 24.16 -12.60 17.65
N HIS A 90 23.66 -12.69 16.42
CA HIS A 90 24.41 -12.89 15.19
C HIS A 90 24.00 -11.83 14.19
N TYR A 91 24.98 -11.22 13.51
CA TYR A 91 24.72 -10.21 12.49
C TYR A 91 25.07 -10.76 11.11
N VAL A 92 24.07 -10.92 10.25
CA VAL A 92 24.19 -11.51 8.92
C VAL A 92 23.39 -10.67 7.93
N GLY A 93 24.03 -10.23 6.84
CA GLY A 93 23.32 -9.57 5.73
C GLY A 93 22.54 -8.30 6.11
N HIS A 94 23.06 -7.50 7.05
CA HIS A 94 22.40 -6.31 7.62
C HIS A 94 21.21 -6.59 8.55
N GLU A 95 21.00 -7.85 8.92
CA GLU A 95 20.00 -8.26 9.89
C GLU A 95 20.69 -8.79 11.16
N LEU A 96 20.16 -8.39 12.31
CA LEU A 96 20.52 -8.94 13.60
C LEU A 96 19.54 -10.08 13.93
N ASP A 97 20.02 -11.31 13.95
CA ASP A 97 19.29 -12.47 14.44
C ASP A 97 19.74 -12.78 15.87
N SER A 98 18.81 -12.83 16.81
CA SER A 98 19.13 -13.06 18.22
C SER A 98 18.24 -14.11 18.83
N GLU A 99 18.87 -15.10 19.47
CA GLU A 99 18.21 -16.15 20.22
C GLU A 99 18.39 -15.92 21.73
N PHE A 100 17.28 -15.97 22.48
CA PHE A 100 17.33 -15.81 23.93
C PHE A 100 17.84 -17.10 24.59
N LYS A 101 18.79 -16.96 25.52
CA LYS A 101 19.32 -18.11 26.29
C LYS A 101 18.25 -18.74 27.17
N GLU A 102 17.35 -17.91 27.69
CA GLU A 102 16.14 -18.34 28.39
C GLU A 102 14.91 -17.68 27.73
N PRO A 103 13.86 -18.45 27.40
CA PRO A 103 12.66 -17.90 26.78
C PRO A 103 12.00 -16.82 27.65
N VAL A 104 11.62 -15.70 27.04
CA VAL A 104 11.05 -14.57 27.77
C VAL A 104 9.52 -14.65 27.75
N THR A 105 8.91 -14.83 28.91
CA THR A 105 7.44 -14.98 29.02
C THR A 105 6.73 -13.65 28.80
N VAL A 106 5.69 -13.67 27.95
CA VAL A 106 4.84 -12.50 27.67
C VAL A 106 3.37 -12.78 28.01
N SER A 107 2.56 -11.73 28.07
CA SER A 107 1.11 -11.89 28.31
C SER A 107 0.46 -12.74 27.23
N GLN A 108 -0.35 -13.72 27.64
CA GLN A 108 -1.12 -14.55 26.70
C GLN A 108 -2.20 -13.73 25.96
N ASN A 109 -2.81 -12.77 26.65
CA ASN A 109 -3.91 -11.98 26.08
C ASN A 109 -3.42 -10.77 25.28
N ASN A 110 -2.28 -10.19 25.69
CA ASN A 110 -1.74 -8.96 25.08
C ASN A 110 -0.20 -9.02 24.95
N PRO A 111 0.35 -9.99 24.19
CA PRO A 111 1.79 -10.16 24.05
C PRO A 111 2.47 -8.89 23.51
N GLN A 112 1.82 -8.17 22.58
CA GLN A 112 2.31 -6.92 22.01
C GLN A 112 2.58 -5.83 23.07
N SER A 113 1.74 -5.73 24.10
CA SER A 113 1.93 -4.73 25.16
C SER A 113 3.06 -5.12 26.11
N SER A 114 3.18 -6.42 26.43
CA SER A 114 4.32 -6.93 27.20
C SER A 114 5.64 -6.70 26.47
N ILE A 115 5.68 -6.98 25.17
CA ILE A 115 6.89 -6.79 24.35
C ILE A 115 7.23 -5.30 24.23
N ALA A 116 6.26 -4.43 24.00
CA ALA A 116 6.50 -2.98 23.92
C ALA A 116 7.20 -2.44 25.17
N LYS A 117 6.84 -2.91 26.37
CA LYS A 117 7.52 -2.55 27.61
C LYS A 117 8.97 -3.06 27.69
N LEU A 118 9.25 -4.21 27.09
CA LEU A 118 10.59 -4.77 27.02
C LEU A 118 11.46 -4.03 25.99
N MET A 119 10.86 -3.49 24.93
CA MET A 119 11.56 -2.71 23.89
C MET A 119 12.16 -1.40 24.41
N ASP A 120 11.65 -0.87 25.53
CA ASP A 120 12.24 0.29 26.19
C ASP A 120 13.61 -0.03 26.84
N ASN A 121 13.95 -1.32 26.99
CA ASN A 121 15.23 -1.75 27.56
C ASN A 121 16.29 -1.98 26.45
N PRO A 122 17.36 -1.17 26.38
CA PRO A 122 18.38 -1.28 25.34
C PRO A 122 19.22 -2.58 25.43
N THR A 123 19.19 -3.27 26.57
CA THR A 123 19.84 -4.58 26.74
C THR A 123 18.99 -5.74 26.21
N PHE A 124 17.70 -5.49 25.94
CA PHE A 124 16.77 -6.46 25.39
C PHE A 124 16.76 -6.37 23.86
N VAL A 125 16.51 -5.18 23.31
CA VAL A 125 16.49 -4.88 21.87
C VAL A 125 17.14 -3.52 21.63
N LEU A 126 17.98 -3.42 20.60
CA LEU A 126 18.63 -2.17 20.26
C LEU A 126 17.61 -1.20 19.66
N TYR A 127 17.61 0.05 20.11
CA TYR A 127 16.76 1.12 19.56
C TYR A 127 15.26 0.78 19.54
N GLY A 128 14.77 0.01 20.51
CA GLY A 128 13.37 -0.44 20.53
C GLY A 128 12.35 0.70 20.57
N ASP A 129 12.73 1.86 21.10
CA ASP A 129 11.94 3.09 21.11
C ASP A 129 11.64 3.64 19.70
N GLN A 130 12.43 3.26 18.69
CA GLN A 130 12.23 3.66 17.30
C GLN A 130 11.20 2.81 16.55
N TYR A 131 10.63 1.77 17.17
CA TYR A 131 9.69 0.88 16.53
C TYR A 131 8.29 0.97 17.16
N ALA A 132 7.26 0.66 16.38
CA ALA A 132 5.87 0.63 16.81
C ALA A 132 5.20 -0.68 16.37
N TYR A 133 4.28 -1.18 17.18
CA TYR A 133 3.59 -2.43 16.89
C TYR A 133 2.79 -2.36 15.58
N SER A 134 2.95 -3.38 14.73
CA SER A 134 2.18 -3.57 13.50
C SER A 134 1.24 -4.76 13.65
N LYS A 135 -0.06 -4.49 13.74
CA LYS A 135 -1.09 -5.55 13.81
C LYS A 135 -1.14 -6.36 12.51
N ASP A 136 -1.01 -5.69 11.37
CA ASP A 136 -1.20 -6.29 10.05
C ASP A 136 -0.07 -7.27 9.68
N LEU A 137 1.13 -7.07 10.24
CA LEU A 137 2.28 -7.96 10.05
C LEU A 137 2.42 -9.02 11.14
N SER A 138 1.61 -8.94 12.19
CA SER A 138 1.68 -9.83 13.34
C SER A 138 0.72 -11.02 13.23
N THR A 139 1.12 -12.13 13.84
CA THR A 139 0.34 -13.36 13.97
C THR A 139 0.38 -13.85 15.42
N ALA A 140 -0.34 -14.93 15.73
CA ALA A 140 -0.32 -15.52 17.08
C ALA A 140 1.08 -16.00 17.52
N LYS A 141 1.96 -16.33 16.58
CA LYS A 141 3.33 -16.85 16.85
C LYS A 141 4.44 -15.86 16.49
N SER A 142 4.10 -14.72 15.89
CA SER A 142 5.08 -13.74 15.47
C SER A 142 4.56 -12.34 15.72
N ILE A 143 5.25 -11.56 16.56
CA ILE A 143 4.86 -10.19 16.89
C ILE A 143 5.84 -9.25 16.19
N VAL A 144 5.32 -8.34 15.38
CA VAL A 144 6.12 -7.45 14.54
C VAL A 144 5.97 -6.01 14.98
N PHE A 145 7.10 -5.32 15.06
CA PHE A 145 7.19 -3.89 15.24
C PHE A 145 7.89 -3.30 14.02
N VAL A 146 7.41 -2.17 13.52
CA VAL A 146 7.93 -1.47 12.34
C VAL A 146 8.53 -0.13 12.74
N GLN A 147 9.58 0.30 12.04
CA GLN A 147 10.29 1.52 12.37
C GLN A 147 9.40 2.75 12.14
N LYS A 148 9.50 3.72 13.06
CA LYS A 148 8.86 5.04 12.96
C LYS A 148 9.68 5.92 12.04
N ALA A 149 9.03 6.64 11.14
CA ALA A 149 9.66 7.63 10.29
C ALA A 149 8.78 8.87 10.15
N MET A 150 9.32 10.02 10.58
CA MET A 150 8.60 11.30 10.59
C MET A 150 7.23 11.16 11.28
N ASN A 151 6.15 11.15 10.48
CA ASN A 151 4.77 11.07 10.94
C ASN A 151 4.10 9.71 10.65
N GLY A 152 4.87 8.69 10.27
CA GLY A 152 4.34 7.40 9.83
C GLY A 152 5.18 6.21 10.27
N LEU A 153 4.77 5.04 9.75
CA LEU A 153 5.42 3.75 9.96
C LEU A 153 5.99 3.25 8.63
N ILE A 154 7.18 2.67 8.66
CA ILE A 154 7.80 2.06 7.49
C ILE A 154 7.35 0.60 7.39
N TYR A 155 6.53 0.27 6.40
CA TYR A 155 6.17 -1.12 6.11
C TYR A 155 7.16 -1.73 5.12
N SER A 156 8.31 -2.18 5.65
CA SER A 156 9.37 -2.85 4.88
C SER A 156 10.00 -3.96 5.71
N THR A 157 10.52 -4.99 5.05
CA THR A 157 11.28 -6.07 5.70
C THR A 157 12.57 -5.58 6.34
N GLU A 158 13.12 -4.48 5.83
CA GLU A 158 14.38 -3.85 6.24
C GLU A 158 14.21 -2.82 7.36
N ALA A 159 13.01 -2.71 7.95
CA ALA A 159 12.71 -1.69 8.96
C ALA A 159 11.77 -2.26 10.03
N GLN A 160 12.06 -3.47 10.52
CA GLN A 160 11.20 -4.18 11.46
C GLN A 160 11.99 -4.94 12.53
N VAL A 161 11.35 -5.14 13.67
CA VAL A 161 11.72 -6.14 14.67
C VAL A 161 10.64 -7.21 14.71
N ARG A 162 11.02 -8.46 14.48
CA ARG A 162 10.12 -9.61 14.44
C ARG A 162 10.44 -10.58 15.56
N PHE A 163 9.59 -10.66 16.56
CA PHE A 163 9.71 -11.63 17.65
C PHE A 163 9.01 -12.94 17.29
N ASN A 164 9.64 -14.06 17.60
CA ASN A 164 9.07 -15.40 17.44
C ASN A 164 8.64 -15.95 18.79
N LEU A 165 7.39 -16.41 18.88
CA LEU A 165 6.78 -16.95 20.09
C LEU A 165 6.61 -18.47 19.98
N ASN A 166 6.91 -19.18 21.06
CA ASN A 166 6.58 -20.59 21.20
C ASN A 166 5.11 -20.79 21.65
N ALA A 167 4.67 -22.05 21.75
CA ALA A 167 3.31 -22.40 22.17
C ALA A 167 2.94 -21.95 23.60
N ASN A 168 3.93 -21.66 24.44
CA ASN A 168 3.75 -21.22 25.82
C ASN A 168 3.71 -19.69 25.96
N HIS A 169 3.59 -18.95 24.85
CA HIS A 169 3.64 -17.48 24.84
C HIS A 169 4.96 -16.93 25.40
N GLN A 170 6.07 -17.54 24.98
CA GLN A 170 7.41 -17.08 25.32
C GLN A 170 8.16 -16.71 24.05
N ILE A 171 8.88 -15.60 24.10
CA ILE A 171 9.77 -15.16 23.03
C ILE A 171 11.00 -16.07 23.06
N VAL A 172 11.32 -16.69 21.92
CA VAL A 172 12.49 -17.56 21.77
C VAL A 172 13.60 -16.89 20.98
N SER A 173 13.24 -16.10 19.98
CA SER A 173 14.18 -15.35 19.15
C SER A 173 13.52 -14.11 18.58
N TYR A 174 14.34 -13.22 18.02
CA TYR A 174 13.87 -12.16 17.16
C TYR A 174 14.86 -11.87 16.05
N THR A 175 14.36 -11.27 14.97
CA THR A 175 15.21 -10.61 13.99
C THR A 175 14.95 -9.12 13.95
N GLN A 176 15.99 -8.34 13.66
CA GLN A 176 15.94 -6.89 13.59
C GLN A 176 16.67 -6.39 12.35
N SER A 177 16.01 -5.50 11.61
CA SER A 177 16.55 -4.77 10.47
C SER A 177 16.31 -3.26 10.63
#